data_AF-A0A1I8Q3N5-F1
#
_entry.id   AF-A0A1I8Q3N5-F1
#
_cell.length_a   1.000
_cell.length_b   1.000
_cell.length_c   1.000
_cell.angle_alpha   90.00
_cell.angle_beta   90.00
_cell.angle_gamma   90.00
#
_symmetry.space_group_name_H-M   'P 1'
#
loop_
_entity.id
_entity.type
_entity.pdbx_description
1 polymer ?
#
loop_
_entity_poly.entity_id
_entity_poly.type
_entity_poly.pdbx_seq_one_letter_code
_entity_poly.pdbx_strand_id
1 'polypeptide(L)'
;MRTKHFVLVLCCIAASTLLFIIFGTSESNDSFKNIVSHTHQQINKFQENLRVSEEKKLEIDEKYLSILGFTSYLPNNTKKNVDETVYFKYDAHNTNEKTQTYMGHSMKMNNMQYLHYHIQNVDNAQSTQSQVHATSAHVFNGTKVNFTIVTYVQEGQAPSAILLSQNIALKFPNEYLIIYDLGLSEEDLKALSAYCNNSRCLVISYDLSIFPSHVTDQRMHAYRSIVIKDALMRSKSILFAENYIRIRGTNRDLNELRKKLHAVGVLGWNTPTAVSTRTHPKMFDYFQTDADDYFFLKMVDLDTVLFEDTDFVAEKILLPWIKCALTLECLDPIELTRE
;
A
#
# COMPACT_ATOMS: atom_id res chain seq x y z
N MET A 1 3.81 -80.28 4.19
CA MET A 1 2.57 -79.88 4.90
C MET A 1 2.26 -78.37 4.89
N ARG A 2 3.11 -77.48 4.34
CA ARG A 2 2.91 -76.01 4.43
C ARG A 2 2.13 -75.32 3.29
N THR A 3 1.97 -75.95 2.13
CA THR A 3 1.28 -75.33 0.98
C THR A 3 -0.25 -75.38 1.05
N LYS A 4 -0.83 -76.36 1.76
CA LYS A 4 -2.29 -76.52 1.87
C LYS A 4 -2.95 -75.40 2.68
N HIS A 5 -2.29 -74.92 3.73
CA HIS A 5 -2.81 -73.81 4.55
C HIS A 5 -2.69 -72.46 3.83
N PHE A 6 -1.66 -72.28 2.98
CA PHE A 6 -1.48 -71.06 2.21
C PHE A 6 -2.57 -70.88 1.13
N VAL A 7 -2.91 -71.95 0.42
CA VAL A 7 -3.98 -71.94 -0.58
C VAL A 7 -5.35 -71.66 0.05
N LEU A 8 -5.59 -72.19 1.25
CA LEU A 8 -6.87 -71.98 1.95
C LEU A 8 -7.05 -70.52 2.38
N VAL A 9 -5.99 -69.86 2.87
CA VAL A 9 -6.01 -68.43 3.21
C VAL A 9 -6.23 -67.56 1.97
N LEU A 10 -5.58 -67.90 0.86
CA LEU A 10 -5.70 -67.13 -0.39
C LEU A 10 -7.12 -67.22 -0.99
N CYS A 11 -7.75 -68.40 -0.90
CA CYS A 11 -9.16 -68.57 -1.28
C CYS A 11 -10.12 -67.78 -0.37
N CYS A 12 -9.86 -67.72 0.94
CA CYS A 12 -10.69 -66.93 1.85
C CYS A 12 -10.62 -65.42 1.57
N ILE A 13 -9.44 -64.90 1.22
CA ILE A 13 -9.26 -63.48 0.87
C ILE A 13 -9.95 -63.17 -0.47
N ALA A 14 -9.86 -64.05 -1.46
CA ALA A 14 -10.55 -63.86 -2.74
C ALA A 14 -12.08 -63.88 -2.56
N ALA A 15 -12.60 -64.79 -1.73
CA ALA A 15 -14.04 -64.89 -1.45
C ALA A 15 -14.59 -63.68 -0.68
N SER A 16 -13.85 -63.17 0.32
CA SER A 16 -14.27 -61.96 1.04
C SER A 16 -14.25 -60.72 0.15
N THR A 17 -13.26 -60.60 -0.73
CA THR A 17 -13.18 -59.50 -1.69
C THR A 17 -14.35 -59.54 -2.69
N LEU A 18 -14.73 -60.72 -3.17
CA LEU A 18 -15.92 -60.88 -4.02
C LEU A 18 -17.21 -60.53 -3.27
N LEU A 19 -17.33 -60.91 -1.99
CA LEU A 19 -18.46 -60.55 -1.14
C LEU A 19 -18.56 -59.03 -0.94
N PHE A 20 -17.45 -58.33 -0.72
CA PHE A 20 -17.45 -56.87 -0.63
C PHE A 20 -17.81 -56.18 -1.95
N ILE A 21 -17.50 -56.78 -3.10
CA ILE A 21 -17.89 -56.23 -4.41
C ILE A 21 -19.38 -56.47 -4.67
N ILE A 22 -19.92 -57.64 -4.28
CA ILE A 22 -21.34 -57.99 -4.49
C ILE A 22 -22.25 -57.27 -3.49
N PHE A 23 -21.83 -57.09 -2.24
CA PHE A 23 -22.63 -56.43 -1.20
C PHE A 23 -22.26 -54.96 -0.94
N GLY A 24 -21.16 -54.46 -1.50
CA GLY A 24 -20.65 -53.10 -1.26
C GLY A 24 -21.29 -51.97 -2.07
N THR A 25 -22.43 -52.21 -2.73
CA THR A 25 -23.20 -51.17 -3.43
C THR A 25 -24.60 -51.05 -2.87
N SER A 26 -24.71 -50.78 -1.57
CA SER A 26 -25.86 -50.04 -1.06
C SER A 26 -25.54 -48.55 -1.13
N GLU A 27 -25.46 -48.01 -2.35
CA GLU A 27 -25.68 -46.58 -2.54
C GLU A 27 -27.11 -46.29 -2.09
N SER A 28 -27.27 -45.34 -1.18
CA SER A 28 -28.57 -44.74 -0.91
C SER A 28 -29.12 -44.25 -2.24
N ASN A 29 -30.34 -44.68 -2.59
CA ASN A 29 -31.09 -44.14 -3.72
C ASN A 29 -31.54 -42.70 -3.38
N ASP A 30 -30.60 -41.79 -3.22
CA ASP A 30 -30.88 -40.36 -3.21
C ASP A 30 -31.06 -39.94 -4.67
N SER A 31 -32.32 -40.06 -5.12
CA SER A 31 -32.79 -39.66 -6.44
C SER A 31 -32.13 -38.35 -6.90
N PHE A 32 -31.71 -38.28 -8.17
CA PHE A 32 -31.22 -37.03 -8.77
C PHE A 32 -32.16 -35.84 -8.55
N LYS A 33 -33.46 -36.08 -8.36
CA LYS A 33 -34.43 -35.04 -7.97
C LYS A 33 -34.17 -34.47 -6.57
N ASN A 34 -33.76 -35.30 -5.61
CA ASN A 34 -33.38 -34.86 -4.28
C ASN A 34 -32.06 -34.10 -4.32
N ILE A 35 -31.07 -34.53 -5.11
CA ILE A 35 -29.81 -33.79 -5.28
C ILE A 35 -30.08 -32.41 -5.87
N VAL A 36 -30.83 -32.33 -6.98
CA VAL A 36 -31.18 -31.03 -7.60
C VAL A 36 -32.02 -30.17 -6.65
N SER A 37 -32.98 -30.76 -5.94
CA SER A 37 -33.82 -30.05 -4.98
C SER A 37 -33.02 -29.56 -3.78
N HIS A 38 -32.11 -30.36 -3.22
CA HIS A 38 -31.26 -29.97 -2.10
C HIS A 38 -30.23 -28.92 -2.53
N THR A 39 -29.68 -29.00 -3.74
CA THR A 39 -28.82 -27.97 -4.31
C THR A 39 -29.58 -26.66 -4.53
N HIS A 40 -30.79 -26.69 -5.11
CA HIS A 40 -31.60 -25.49 -5.28
C HIS A 40 -32.03 -24.87 -3.95
N GLN A 41 -32.37 -25.71 -2.96
CA GLN A 41 -32.79 -25.24 -1.64
C GLN A 41 -31.60 -24.66 -0.85
N GLN A 42 -30.40 -25.22 -1.00
CA GLN A 42 -29.17 -24.65 -0.45
C GLN A 42 -28.79 -23.34 -1.16
N ILE A 43 -28.90 -23.26 -2.49
CA ILE A 43 -28.63 -22.04 -3.26
C ILE A 43 -29.64 -20.94 -2.93
N ASN A 44 -30.93 -21.27 -2.79
CA ASN A 44 -31.95 -20.27 -2.42
C ASN A 44 -31.77 -19.78 -0.98
N LYS A 45 -31.48 -20.67 -0.01
CA LYS A 45 -31.15 -20.23 1.35
C LYS A 45 -29.85 -19.42 1.41
N PHE A 46 -28.88 -19.74 0.56
CA PHE A 46 -27.65 -18.96 0.42
C PHE A 46 -27.93 -17.58 -0.19
N GLN A 47 -28.72 -17.51 -1.27
CA GLN A 47 -29.16 -16.25 -1.88
C GLN A 47 -30.03 -15.41 -0.95
N GLU A 48 -30.96 -16.00 -0.19
CA GLU A 48 -31.80 -15.26 0.77
C GLU A 48 -30.97 -14.72 1.94
N ASN A 49 -29.92 -15.43 2.38
CA ASN A 49 -28.95 -14.93 3.36
C ASN A 49 -27.96 -13.90 2.76
N LEU A 50 -27.84 -13.81 1.44
CA LEU A 50 -27.03 -12.81 0.73
C LEU A 50 -27.83 -11.58 0.31
N ARG A 51 -29.17 -11.66 0.22
CA ARG A 51 -30.04 -10.57 -0.22
C ARG A 51 -30.33 -9.51 0.84
N VAL A 52 -29.65 -9.57 1.98
CA VAL A 52 -29.62 -8.52 3.01
C VAL A 52 -28.23 -7.88 3.05
N SER A 53 -27.73 -7.45 1.88
CA SER A 53 -26.64 -6.48 1.81
C SER A 53 -27.30 -5.16 1.46
N GLU A 54 -27.59 -4.32 2.47
CA GLU A 54 -27.72 -2.89 2.21
C GLU A 54 -26.49 -2.49 1.39
N GLU A 55 -26.66 -1.76 0.29
CA GLU A 55 -25.55 -1.34 -0.57
C GLU A 55 -24.43 -0.73 0.28
N LYS A 56 -23.35 -1.49 0.50
CA LYS A 56 -22.27 -1.06 1.39
C LYS A 56 -21.51 0.06 0.72
N LYS A 57 -21.77 1.29 1.16
CA LYS A 57 -21.14 2.47 0.58
C LYS A 57 -19.78 2.71 1.20
N LEU A 58 -18.75 2.77 0.35
CA LEU A 58 -17.41 3.20 0.72
C LEU A 58 -17.38 4.73 0.99
N GLU A 59 -17.79 5.10 2.20
CA GLU A 59 -17.67 6.45 2.75
C GLU A 59 -16.50 6.51 3.73
N ILE A 60 -15.69 7.56 3.60
CA ILE A 60 -14.57 7.83 4.50
C ILE A 60 -14.63 9.29 4.94
N ASP A 61 -14.07 9.57 6.11
CA ASP A 61 -13.98 10.91 6.66
C ASP A 61 -13.25 11.86 5.68
N GLU A 62 -13.83 13.04 5.46
CA GLU A 62 -13.27 14.11 4.64
C GLU A 62 -11.85 14.50 5.08
N LYS A 63 -11.54 14.35 6.38
CA LYS A 63 -10.19 14.56 6.92
C LYS A 63 -9.16 13.71 6.18
N TYR A 64 -9.42 12.42 5.95
CA TYR A 64 -8.46 11.53 5.27
C TYR A 64 -8.30 11.89 3.79
N LEU A 65 -9.40 12.27 3.13
CA LEU A 65 -9.35 12.74 1.75
C LEU A 65 -8.49 14.00 1.63
N SER A 66 -8.59 14.93 2.57
CA SER A 66 -7.79 16.15 2.59
C SER A 66 -6.29 15.86 2.77
N ILE A 67 -5.93 15.01 3.75
CA ILE A 67 -4.54 14.61 4.03
C ILE A 67 -3.90 13.97 2.79
N LEU A 68 -4.66 13.12 2.08
CA LEU A 68 -4.21 12.39 0.90
C LEU A 68 -4.39 13.17 -0.41
N GLY A 69 -4.73 14.46 -0.34
CA GLY A 69 -4.79 15.35 -1.51
C GLY A 69 -5.93 15.07 -2.48
N PHE A 70 -7.03 14.45 -2.04
CA PHE A 70 -8.26 14.25 -2.81
C PHE A 70 -9.22 15.45 -2.68
N THR A 71 -8.72 16.66 -2.94
CA THR A 71 -9.45 17.92 -2.70
C THR A 71 -10.67 18.12 -3.62
N SER A 72 -10.70 17.49 -4.79
CA SER A 72 -11.83 17.53 -5.73
C SER A 72 -13.13 16.97 -5.14
N TYR A 73 -13.03 16.06 -4.16
CA TYR A 73 -14.14 15.37 -3.51
C TYR A 73 -14.70 16.07 -2.27
N LEU A 74 -14.07 17.16 -1.84
CA LEU A 74 -14.54 17.93 -0.70
C LEU A 74 -15.73 18.82 -1.10
N PRO A 75 -16.72 19.01 -0.21
CA PRO A 75 -17.78 19.99 -0.41
C PRO A 75 -17.22 21.38 -0.74
N ASN A 76 -17.93 22.17 -1.54
CA ASN A 76 -17.46 23.51 -1.96
C ASN A 76 -17.20 24.47 -0.78
N ASN A 77 -17.86 24.26 0.37
CA ASN A 77 -17.64 25.03 1.59
C ASN A 77 -16.31 24.66 2.27
N THR A 78 -15.86 23.42 2.15
CA THR A 78 -14.57 22.92 2.64
C THR A 78 -13.43 23.25 1.68
N LYS A 79 -13.67 23.25 0.36
CA LYS A 79 -12.68 23.66 -0.65
C LYS A 79 -12.10 25.06 -0.41
N LYS A 80 -12.94 26.03 -0.01
CA LYS A 80 -12.49 27.39 0.33
C LYS A 80 -11.58 27.44 1.56
N ASN A 81 -11.83 26.60 2.56
CA ASN A 81 -10.94 26.47 3.73
C ASN A 81 -9.68 25.66 3.41
N VAL A 82 -9.71 24.78 2.39
CA VAL A 82 -8.56 23.96 1.94
C VAL A 82 -7.62 24.72 1.02
N ASP A 83 -8.12 25.64 0.20
CA ASP A 83 -7.27 26.60 -0.52
C ASP A 83 -6.52 27.56 0.44
N GLU A 84 -7.02 27.74 1.69
CA GLU A 84 -6.32 28.45 2.78
C GLU A 84 -5.55 27.51 3.74
N THR A 85 -5.92 26.23 3.86
CA THR A 85 -5.15 25.21 4.58
C THR A 85 -4.18 24.53 3.64
N VAL A 86 -3.05 25.22 3.45
CA VAL A 86 -1.78 24.74 2.94
C VAL A 86 -1.60 23.23 3.23
N TYR A 87 -1.57 22.39 2.18
CA TYR A 87 -1.01 21.03 2.20
C TYR A 87 0.17 21.00 3.15
N PHE A 88 0.23 20.09 4.13
CA PHE A 88 1.27 20.08 5.16
C PHE A 88 2.63 20.53 4.62
N LYS A 89 2.93 21.81 4.89
CA LYS A 89 4.15 22.47 4.45
C LYS A 89 5.23 21.93 5.33
N TYR A 90 6.05 21.07 4.76
CA TYR A 90 7.29 20.68 5.37
C TYR A 90 8.28 21.86 5.26
N ASP A 91 8.46 22.59 6.37
CA ASP A 91 9.28 23.81 6.40
C ASP A 91 10.78 23.51 6.34
N ALA A 92 11.46 24.14 5.37
CA ALA A 92 12.92 24.22 5.34
C ALA A 92 13.39 25.35 6.27
N HIS A 93 14.03 25.01 7.38
CA HIS A 93 14.86 25.99 8.09
C HIS A 93 16.27 26.01 7.50
N ASN A 94 16.56 27.16 6.90
CA ASN A 94 17.84 27.66 6.45
C ASN A 94 18.90 27.42 7.55
N THR A 95 19.82 26.49 7.34
CA THR A 95 21.05 26.46 8.14
C THR A 95 21.84 27.70 7.81
N ASN A 96 21.93 28.62 8.77
CA ASN A 96 22.90 29.69 8.77
C ASN A 96 24.28 29.11 8.45
N GLU A 97 24.78 29.45 7.28
CA GLU A 97 26.17 29.29 6.89
C GLU A 97 27.04 29.91 8.00
N LYS A 98 27.80 29.07 8.69
CA LYS A 98 28.96 29.55 9.43
C LYS A 98 29.96 30.02 8.39
N THR A 99 30.15 31.32 8.37
CA THR A 99 31.22 32.06 7.69
C THR A 99 32.55 31.31 7.84
N GLN A 100 33.03 30.69 6.77
CA GLN A 100 34.45 30.41 6.60
C GLN A 100 35.02 31.47 5.67
N THR A 101 35.84 32.31 6.28
CA THR A 101 36.62 33.38 5.69
C THR A 101 37.61 32.82 4.67
N TYR A 102 37.41 33.12 3.39
CA TYR A 102 38.47 33.06 2.39
C TYR A 102 38.54 34.39 1.64
N MET A 103 39.70 35.04 1.75
CA MET A 103 40.04 36.30 1.09
C MET A 103 40.03 36.18 -0.43
N GLY A 104 39.47 37.17 -1.14
CA GLY A 104 39.84 37.42 -2.54
C GLY A 104 38.81 38.09 -3.45
N HIS A 105 38.82 39.44 -3.47
CA HIS A 105 38.59 40.33 -4.63
C HIS A 105 37.23 40.38 -5.38
N SER A 106 36.51 41.49 -5.11
CA SER A 106 35.97 42.50 -6.06
C SER A 106 35.03 42.10 -7.21
N MET A 107 33.75 42.54 -7.16
CA MET A 107 33.24 43.67 -7.97
C MET A 107 31.74 43.99 -7.73
N LYS A 108 31.51 45.23 -7.25
CA LYS A 108 30.42 46.22 -7.50
C LYS A 108 28.95 45.81 -7.76
N MET A 109 28.13 46.07 -6.73
CA MET A 109 26.93 46.93 -6.63
C MET A 109 26.05 47.22 -7.88
N ASN A 110 24.72 47.07 -7.72
CA ASN A 110 23.75 48.14 -8.00
C ASN A 110 22.40 47.97 -7.27
N ASN A 111 21.84 49.13 -6.92
CA ASN A 111 20.74 49.46 -6.00
C ASN A 111 19.31 49.04 -6.41
N MET A 112 18.47 48.75 -5.41
CA MET A 112 17.22 49.48 -5.05
C MET A 112 16.48 48.64 -3.98
N GLN A 113 16.51 48.98 -2.69
CA GLN A 113 15.90 50.10 -1.96
C GLN A 113 14.37 49.98 -1.73
N TYR A 114 14.08 49.40 -0.55
CA TYR A 114 12.95 49.55 0.40
C TYR A 114 11.49 49.25 0.01
N LEU A 115 10.87 48.37 0.80
CA LEU A 115 9.82 48.83 1.72
C LEU A 115 9.91 48.07 3.07
N HIS A 116 9.71 48.85 4.12
CA HIS A 116 9.96 48.58 5.53
C HIS A 116 8.60 48.37 6.23
N TYR A 117 8.48 47.32 7.05
CA TYR A 117 7.50 47.31 8.14
C TYR A 117 8.14 46.72 9.41
N HIS A 118 8.28 47.58 10.42
CA HIS A 118 8.68 47.26 11.79
C HIS A 118 7.50 46.65 12.58
N ILE A 119 7.81 45.80 13.56
CA ILE A 119 7.46 45.89 15.00
C ILE A 119 7.65 44.47 15.57
N GLN A 120 8.77 44.18 16.23
CA GLN A 120 9.17 44.40 17.64
C GLN A 120 9.09 43.09 18.44
N ASN A 121 10.28 42.64 18.86
CA ASN A 121 10.49 41.58 19.84
C ASN A 121 10.06 42.06 21.23
N VAL A 122 9.41 41.18 21.99
CA VAL A 122 9.38 41.22 23.45
C VAL A 122 9.97 39.91 23.93
N ASP A 123 11.13 40.00 24.59
CA ASP A 123 11.83 38.88 25.19
C ASP A 123 11.25 38.49 26.56
N ASN A 124 11.42 37.21 26.87
CA ASN A 124 11.50 36.56 28.18
C ASN A 124 10.21 36.11 28.90
N ALA A 125 9.97 34.79 28.84
CA ALA A 125 9.68 34.00 30.03
C ALA A 125 10.21 32.55 29.87
N GLN A 126 11.11 32.16 30.77
CA GLN A 126 11.50 30.77 31.02
C GLN A 126 10.31 29.97 31.56
N SER A 127 10.03 28.78 31.02
CA SER A 127 9.79 27.54 31.79
C SER A 127 9.25 26.40 30.91
N THR A 128 9.59 25.18 31.32
CA THR A 128 9.08 23.86 30.90
C THR A 128 9.53 23.33 29.52
N GLN A 129 10.59 22.51 29.55
CA GLN A 129 10.87 21.51 28.52
C GLN A 129 9.77 20.44 28.53
N SER A 130 8.79 20.61 27.65
CA SER A 130 7.94 19.51 27.19
C SER A 130 8.45 19.10 25.81
N GLN A 131 8.94 17.86 25.73
CA GLN A 131 9.36 17.21 24.49
C GLN A 131 8.16 17.14 23.53
N VAL A 132 8.21 17.95 22.47
CA VAL A 132 7.34 17.76 21.30
C VAL A 132 8.24 17.17 20.22
N HIS A 133 8.01 15.90 19.90
CA HIS A 133 8.62 15.21 18.77
C HIS A 133 8.37 16.02 17.49
N ALA A 134 9.41 16.68 17.00
CA ALA A 134 9.35 17.46 15.77
C ALA A 134 9.37 16.50 14.56
N THR A 135 8.26 16.48 13.83
CA THR A 135 8.11 15.82 12.54
C THR A 135 9.09 16.43 11.54
N SER A 136 10.14 15.68 11.17
CA SER A 136 11.15 16.18 10.24
C SER A 136 10.62 16.24 8.82
N ALA A 137 10.83 17.40 8.23
CA ALA A 137 10.03 17.97 7.19
C ALA A 137 10.87 18.18 5.93
N HIS A 138 10.73 17.31 4.93
CA HIS A 138 11.43 17.48 3.65
C HIS A 138 10.52 18.07 2.56
N VAL A 139 11.05 19.14 1.96
CA VAL A 139 10.49 20.11 1.02
C VAL A 139 9.70 19.49 -0.14
N PHE A 140 8.41 19.81 -0.23
CA PHE A 140 7.65 19.74 -1.48
C PHE A 140 7.36 21.17 -1.95
N ASN A 141 8.03 21.60 -3.04
CA ASN A 141 7.98 22.98 -3.53
C ASN A 141 6.75 23.26 -4.43
N GLY A 142 5.65 22.51 -4.24
CA GLY A 142 4.48 22.52 -5.13
C GLY A 142 4.71 21.86 -6.50
N THR A 143 5.95 21.75 -6.97
CA THR A 143 6.32 21.10 -8.23
C THR A 143 6.69 19.64 -8.01
N LYS A 144 5.93 18.73 -8.62
CA LYS A 144 6.22 17.28 -8.60
C LYS A 144 7.50 16.94 -9.34
N VAL A 145 8.35 16.11 -8.74
CA VAL A 145 9.49 15.49 -9.43
C VAL A 145 8.98 14.51 -10.50
N ASN A 146 9.76 14.27 -11.56
CA ASN A 146 9.25 13.47 -12.67
C ASN A 146 9.10 11.99 -12.32
N PHE A 147 10.06 11.41 -11.58
CA PHE A 147 10.05 10.00 -11.20
C PHE A 147 10.79 9.80 -9.88
N THR A 148 10.29 8.88 -9.05
CA THR A 148 10.88 8.51 -7.76
C THR A 148 10.67 7.02 -7.49
N ILE A 149 11.67 6.38 -6.88
CA ILE A 149 11.55 5.03 -6.34
C ILE A 149 11.10 5.14 -4.89
N VAL A 150 10.14 4.33 -4.48
CA VAL A 150 9.45 4.48 -3.20
C VAL A 150 9.37 3.13 -2.50
N THR A 151 9.66 3.12 -1.21
CA THR A 151 9.45 1.98 -0.31
C THR A 151 9.00 2.49 1.05
N TYR A 152 8.53 1.59 1.89
CA TYR A 152 8.41 1.84 3.32
C TYR A 152 9.34 0.90 4.11
N VAL A 153 9.50 1.18 5.39
CA VAL A 153 10.25 0.36 6.34
C VAL A 153 9.52 0.33 7.68
N GLN A 154 9.43 -0.85 8.28
CA GLN A 154 8.86 -1.08 9.59
C GLN A 154 9.92 -1.58 10.56
N GLU A 155 9.58 -1.65 11.85
CA GLU A 155 10.44 -2.20 12.90
C GLU A 155 10.99 -3.58 12.49
N GLY A 156 12.29 -3.79 12.71
CA GLY A 156 13.00 -5.02 12.32
C GLY A 156 13.37 -5.15 10.84
N GLN A 157 12.96 -4.22 9.97
CA GLN A 157 13.23 -4.27 8.52
C GLN A 157 14.38 -3.34 8.08
N ALA A 158 15.01 -2.60 8.98
CA ALA A 158 16.07 -1.65 8.65
C ALA A 158 17.23 -2.26 7.83
N PRO A 159 17.74 -3.48 8.14
CA PRO A 159 18.78 -4.11 7.31
C PRO A 159 18.34 -4.34 5.86
N SER A 160 17.08 -4.72 5.66
CA SER A 160 16.51 -4.94 4.33
C SER A 160 16.43 -3.63 3.53
N ALA A 161 15.95 -2.56 4.17
CA ALA A 161 15.86 -1.22 3.57
C ALA A 161 17.23 -0.62 3.24
N ILE A 162 18.25 -0.83 4.09
CA ILE A 162 19.64 -0.42 3.81
C ILE A 162 20.16 -1.10 2.55
N LEU A 163 19.96 -2.42 2.43
CA LEU A 163 20.40 -3.18 1.25
C LEU A 163 19.64 -2.78 -0.01
N LEU A 164 18.35 -2.43 0.09
CA LEU A 164 17.62 -1.84 -1.03
C LEU A 164 18.22 -0.49 -1.42
N SER A 165 18.46 0.41 -0.46
CA SER A 165 19.06 1.73 -0.72
C SER A 165 20.40 1.63 -1.47
N GLN A 166 21.27 0.72 -1.03
CA GLN A 166 22.52 0.42 -1.74
C GLN A 166 22.29 -0.14 -3.14
N ASN A 167 21.34 -1.06 -3.31
CA ASN A 167 21.00 -1.63 -4.61
C ASN A 167 20.48 -0.54 -5.59
N ILE A 168 19.63 0.37 -5.12
CA ILE A 168 19.14 1.50 -5.92
C ILE A 168 20.27 2.47 -6.26
N ALA A 169 21.10 2.85 -5.30
CA ALA A 169 22.25 3.74 -5.55
C ALA A 169 23.22 3.16 -6.61
N LEU A 170 23.39 1.84 -6.63
CA LEU A 170 24.21 1.15 -7.63
C LEU A 170 23.54 1.06 -9.02
N LYS A 171 22.24 0.76 -9.07
CA LYS A 171 21.52 0.51 -10.34
C LYS A 171 20.99 1.78 -10.99
N PHE A 172 20.57 2.75 -10.18
CA PHE A 172 19.89 3.97 -10.58
C PHE A 172 20.46 5.19 -9.84
N PRO A 173 21.76 5.51 -10.01
CA PRO A 173 22.45 6.56 -9.25
C PRO A 173 21.85 7.97 -9.42
N ASN A 174 21.06 8.18 -10.47
CA ASN A 174 20.43 9.48 -10.78
C ASN A 174 18.97 9.58 -10.28
N GLU A 175 18.36 8.47 -9.89
CA GLU A 175 16.96 8.45 -9.45
C GLU A 175 16.87 8.67 -7.93
N TYR A 176 15.78 9.31 -7.50
CA TYR A 176 15.52 9.50 -6.08
C TYR A 176 14.91 8.23 -5.47
N LEU A 177 15.30 7.93 -4.23
CA LEU A 177 14.67 6.93 -3.38
C LEU A 177 14.01 7.62 -2.18
N ILE A 178 12.72 7.39 -1.97
CA ILE A 178 12.01 7.78 -0.74
C ILE A 178 11.72 6.52 0.06
N ILE A 179 12.09 6.55 1.34
CA ILE A 179 11.83 5.50 2.31
C ILE A 179 10.91 6.07 3.39
N TYR A 180 9.67 5.58 3.45
CA TYR A 180 8.74 5.94 4.52
C TYR A 180 9.02 5.10 5.77
N ASP A 181 9.45 5.75 6.83
CA ASP A 181 9.61 5.15 8.16
C ASP A 181 8.23 5.08 8.85
N LEU A 182 7.76 3.86 9.09
CA LEU A 182 6.46 3.54 9.69
C LEU A 182 6.57 3.05 11.14
N GLY A 183 7.64 3.41 11.85
CA GLY A 183 7.83 3.06 13.26
C GLY A 183 9.16 2.38 13.57
N LEU A 184 10.25 2.82 12.93
CA LEU A 184 11.59 2.40 13.30
C LEU A 184 11.98 2.88 14.70
N SER A 185 12.83 2.10 15.35
CA SER A 185 13.55 2.56 16.55
C SER A 185 14.48 3.73 16.21
N GLU A 186 14.81 4.58 17.18
CA GLU A 186 15.75 5.70 16.96
C GLU A 186 17.12 5.21 16.46
N GLU A 187 17.56 4.03 16.93
CA GLU A 187 18.80 3.39 16.49
C GLU A 187 18.73 2.98 15.01
N ASP A 188 17.67 2.28 14.61
CA ASP A 188 17.47 1.84 13.24
C ASP A 188 17.29 3.02 12.28
N LEU A 189 16.53 4.04 12.69
CA LEU A 189 16.32 5.25 11.90
C LEU A 189 17.65 5.98 11.66
N LYS A 190 18.48 6.10 12.70
CA LYS A 190 19.82 6.69 12.60
C LYS A 190 20.73 5.87 11.69
N ALA A 191 20.71 4.54 11.82
CA ALA A 191 21.49 3.64 10.98
C ALA A 191 21.08 3.76 9.51
N LEU A 192 19.78 3.70 9.21
CA LEU A 192 19.26 3.84 7.85
C LEU A 192 19.58 5.21 7.25
N SER A 193 19.38 6.28 8.01
CA SER A 193 19.64 7.66 7.58
C SER A 193 21.12 7.87 7.22
N ALA A 194 22.05 7.24 7.95
CA ALA A 194 23.48 7.32 7.65
C ALA A 194 23.83 6.77 6.24
N TYR A 195 23.12 5.75 5.75
CA TYR A 195 23.29 5.25 4.38
C TYR A 195 22.69 6.19 3.33
N CYS A 196 21.60 6.91 3.68
CA CYS A 196 20.95 7.83 2.75
C CYS A 196 21.70 9.14 2.56
N ASN A 197 22.50 9.59 3.55
CA ASN A 197 23.26 10.85 3.47
C ASN A 197 24.19 11.00 2.25
N ASN A 198 24.72 9.90 1.74
CA ASN A 198 25.66 9.90 0.60
C ASN A 198 25.01 9.46 -0.73
N SER A 199 23.68 9.34 -0.77
CA SER A 199 22.94 8.91 -1.95
C SER A 199 21.75 9.83 -2.21
N ARG A 200 21.06 9.65 -3.34
CA ARG A 200 19.79 10.35 -3.63
C ARG A 200 18.64 9.69 -2.89
N CYS A 201 18.82 9.42 -1.61
CA CYS A 201 17.84 8.78 -0.73
C CYS A 201 17.32 9.78 0.30
N LEU A 202 16.04 9.68 0.62
CA LEU A 202 15.38 10.45 1.66
C LEU A 202 14.57 9.48 2.55
N VAL A 203 14.74 9.59 3.87
CA VAL A 203 13.90 8.88 4.85
C VAL A 203 12.87 9.88 5.39
N ILE A 204 11.59 9.49 5.37
CA ILE A 204 10.47 10.31 5.84
C ILE A 204 9.74 9.53 6.94
N SER A 205 9.79 10.01 8.18
CA SER A 205 8.94 9.46 9.25
C SER A 205 7.48 9.82 8.96
N TYR A 206 6.63 8.79 8.94
CA TYR A 206 5.24 8.91 8.52
C TYR A 206 4.31 8.38 9.61
N ASP A 207 3.62 9.30 10.26
CA ASP A 207 2.74 9.00 11.39
C ASP A 207 1.43 8.37 10.92
N LEU A 208 1.34 7.04 11.07
CA LEU A 208 0.13 6.29 10.75
C LEU A 208 -0.96 6.40 11.83
N SER A 209 -0.66 6.94 13.02
CA SER A 209 -1.63 7.04 14.12
C SER A 209 -2.78 8.00 13.82
N ILE A 210 -2.62 8.86 12.80
CA ILE A 210 -3.67 9.75 12.34
C ILE A 210 -4.81 9.01 11.64
N PHE A 211 -4.56 7.80 11.13
CA PHE A 211 -5.52 6.94 10.42
C PHE A 211 -6.18 5.94 11.39
N PRO A 212 -7.24 5.21 10.97
CA PRO A 212 -7.83 4.16 11.79
C PRO A 212 -6.79 3.15 12.28
N SER A 213 -6.98 2.62 13.49
CA SER A 213 -5.97 1.79 14.17
C SER A 213 -5.57 0.54 13.39
N HIS A 214 -6.46 -0.05 12.59
CA HIS A 214 -6.14 -1.22 11.76
C HIS A 214 -5.15 -0.90 10.63
N VAL A 215 -4.95 0.37 10.29
CA VAL A 215 -3.99 0.79 9.26
C VAL A 215 -2.55 0.50 9.67
N THR A 216 -2.24 0.48 10.96
CA THR A 216 -0.90 0.12 11.46
C THR A 216 -0.67 -1.38 11.55
N ASP A 217 -1.73 -2.21 11.40
CA ASP A 217 -1.57 -3.66 11.41
C ASP A 217 -0.79 -4.12 10.18
N GLN A 218 0.41 -4.67 10.45
CA GLN A 218 1.31 -5.17 9.42
C GLN A 218 0.65 -6.26 8.55
N ARG A 219 -0.26 -7.06 9.12
CA ARG A 219 -0.94 -8.18 8.43
C ARG A 219 -1.92 -7.70 7.38
N MET A 220 -2.53 -6.53 7.59
CA MET A 220 -3.55 -5.98 6.68
C MET A 220 -2.92 -5.21 5.52
N HIS A 221 -1.68 -4.74 5.66
CA HIS A 221 -0.96 -3.97 4.63
C HIS A 221 -1.73 -2.73 4.11
N ALA A 222 -2.69 -2.21 4.88
CA ALA A 222 -3.57 -1.10 4.49
C ALA A 222 -2.79 0.18 4.15
N TYR A 223 -1.70 0.42 4.90
CA TYR A 223 -0.80 1.56 4.75
C TYR A 223 -0.12 1.64 3.38
N ARG A 224 -0.04 0.55 2.59
CA ARG A 224 0.60 0.56 1.25
C ARG A 224 -0.04 1.57 0.32
N SER A 225 -1.37 1.58 0.25
CA SER A 225 -2.14 2.49 -0.61
C SER A 225 -1.94 3.96 -0.21
N ILE A 226 -1.81 4.22 1.09
CA ILE A 226 -1.56 5.54 1.68
C ILE A 226 -0.16 6.05 1.31
N VAL A 227 0.87 5.23 1.51
CA VAL A 227 2.26 5.56 1.16
C VAL A 227 2.41 5.81 -0.35
N ILE A 228 1.81 4.96 -1.18
CA ILE A 228 1.80 5.12 -2.64
C ILE A 228 1.18 6.46 -3.02
N LYS A 229 0.04 6.83 -2.41
CA LYS A 229 -0.64 8.08 -2.71
C LYS A 229 0.15 9.31 -2.24
N ASP A 230 0.71 9.30 -1.03
CA ASP A 230 1.56 10.39 -0.55
C ASP A 230 2.76 10.60 -1.50
N ALA A 231 3.39 9.51 -1.96
CA ALA A 231 4.51 9.62 -2.89
C ALA A 231 4.10 10.20 -4.26
N LEU A 232 2.91 9.88 -4.76
CA LEU A 232 2.34 10.47 -5.98
C LEU A 232 1.91 11.95 -5.80
N MET A 233 1.73 12.42 -4.57
CA MET A 233 1.60 13.86 -4.32
C MET A 233 2.94 14.58 -4.56
N ARG A 234 4.07 13.87 -4.43
CA ARG A 234 5.43 14.43 -4.60
C ARG A 234 6.03 14.18 -5.97
N SER A 235 5.56 13.15 -6.68
CA SER A 235 6.15 12.68 -7.94
C SER A 235 5.07 12.44 -9.00
N LYS A 236 5.37 12.75 -10.27
CA LYS A 236 4.46 12.48 -11.40
C LYS A 236 4.36 10.99 -11.73
N SER A 237 5.41 10.24 -11.42
CA SER A 237 5.41 8.79 -11.53
C SER A 237 6.26 8.19 -10.42
N ILE A 238 5.91 7.00 -9.96
CA ILE A 238 6.69 6.28 -8.96
C ILE A 238 6.91 4.82 -9.37
N LEU A 239 8.01 4.25 -8.89
CA LEU A 239 8.18 2.81 -8.74
C LEU A 239 8.07 2.49 -7.25
N PHE A 240 6.94 1.94 -6.84
CA PHE A 240 6.79 1.35 -5.52
C PHE A 240 7.48 -0.02 -5.51
N ALA A 241 8.27 -0.31 -4.48
CA ALA A 241 8.86 -1.62 -4.26
C ALA A 241 8.96 -1.93 -2.77
N GLU A 242 8.74 -3.19 -2.42
CA GLU A 242 8.99 -3.69 -1.06
C GLU A 242 10.47 -3.65 -0.71
N ASN A 243 10.79 -3.43 0.56
CA ASN A 243 12.17 -3.19 0.97
C ASN A 243 13.11 -4.40 0.79
N TYR A 244 12.56 -5.61 0.64
CA TYR A 244 13.34 -6.82 0.34
C TYR A 244 13.65 -7.03 -1.15
N ILE A 245 13.09 -6.21 -2.03
CA ILE A 245 13.29 -6.34 -3.48
C ILE A 245 14.73 -5.97 -3.86
N ARG A 246 15.31 -6.71 -4.80
CA ARG A 246 16.63 -6.42 -5.37
C ARG A 246 16.53 -6.30 -6.87
N ILE A 247 16.67 -5.09 -7.38
CA ILE A 247 16.52 -4.79 -8.79
C ILE A 247 17.80 -5.21 -9.53
N ARG A 248 17.61 -5.99 -10.60
CA ARG A 248 18.68 -6.43 -11.49
C ARG A 248 18.78 -5.61 -12.78
N GLY A 249 17.65 -5.02 -13.20
CA GLY A 249 17.54 -4.22 -14.41
C GLY A 249 18.40 -2.96 -14.42
N THR A 250 18.48 -2.34 -15.59
CA THR A 250 19.29 -1.15 -15.90
C THR A 250 18.41 0.09 -16.07
N ASN A 251 19.04 1.27 -16.15
CA ASN A 251 18.34 2.53 -16.50
C ASN A 251 17.56 2.42 -17.82
N ARG A 252 18.06 1.64 -18.79
CA ARG A 252 17.36 1.42 -20.06
C ARG A 252 16.04 0.67 -19.83
N ASP A 253 16.07 -0.41 -19.07
CA ASP A 253 14.89 -1.22 -18.77
C ASP A 253 13.85 -0.38 -18.01
N LEU A 254 14.31 0.42 -17.04
CA LEU A 254 13.44 1.34 -16.30
C LEU A 254 12.79 2.37 -17.22
N ASN A 255 13.54 2.96 -18.16
CA ASN A 255 13.00 3.91 -19.12
C ASN A 255 12.00 3.28 -20.10
N GLU A 256 12.20 2.02 -20.49
CA GLU A 256 11.24 1.29 -21.31
C GLU A 256 9.93 1.02 -20.54
N LEU A 257 10.02 0.67 -19.25
CA LEU A 257 8.85 0.53 -18.37
C LEU A 257 8.11 1.85 -18.20
N ARG A 258 8.83 2.96 -17.97
CA ARG A 258 8.23 4.31 -17.84
C ARG A 258 7.51 4.77 -19.09
N LYS A 259 8.05 4.47 -20.28
CA LYS A 259 7.34 4.77 -21.54
C LYS A 259 6.00 4.04 -21.65
N LYS A 260 5.96 2.77 -21.23
CA LYS A 260 4.72 1.99 -21.18
C LYS A 260 3.77 2.55 -20.12
N LEU A 261 4.30 2.93 -18.96
CA LEU A 261 3.54 3.48 -17.84
C LEU A 261 2.74 4.72 -18.26
N HIS A 262 3.37 5.66 -18.98
CA HIS A 262 2.70 6.85 -19.47
C HIS A 262 1.46 6.56 -20.34
N ALA A 263 1.38 5.39 -20.98
CA ALA A 263 0.23 5.01 -21.79
C ALA A 263 -0.90 4.33 -21.00
N VAL A 264 -0.59 3.65 -19.89
CA VAL A 264 -1.55 2.79 -19.16
C VAL A 264 -1.85 3.23 -17.73
N GLY A 265 -1.04 4.11 -17.14
CA GLY A 265 -1.20 4.64 -15.79
C GLY A 265 -0.68 3.73 -14.67
N VAL A 266 -0.87 2.41 -14.76
CA VAL A 266 -0.35 1.44 -13.77
C VAL A 266 0.32 0.26 -14.46
N LEU A 267 1.48 -0.14 -13.97
CA LEU A 267 2.17 -1.36 -14.40
C LEU A 267 2.58 -2.19 -13.20
N GLY A 268 2.05 -3.41 -13.12
CA GLY A 268 2.45 -4.41 -12.13
C GLY A 268 2.66 -5.78 -12.76
N TRP A 269 3.08 -6.74 -11.95
CA TRP A 269 3.33 -8.10 -12.39
C TRP A 269 2.13 -8.97 -12.07
N ASN A 270 1.67 -9.76 -13.03
CA ASN A 270 0.56 -10.69 -12.77
C ASN A 270 1.06 -11.91 -12.01
N THR A 271 0.33 -12.29 -10.97
CA THR A 271 0.50 -13.57 -10.29
C THR A 271 -0.25 -14.68 -11.06
N PRO A 272 0.02 -15.96 -10.80
CA PRO A 272 -0.76 -17.06 -11.37
C PRO A 272 -2.17 -17.19 -10.76
N THR A 273 -2.48 -16.44 -9.70
CA THR A 273 -3.74 -16.57 -8.93
C THR A 273 -4.81 -15.64 -9.50
N ALA A 274 -6.06 -16.11 -9.59
CA ALA A 274 -7.19 -15.28 -9.95
C ALA A 274 -7.61 -14.39 -8.77
N VAL A 275 -8.09 -13.18 -9.06
CA VAL A 275 -8.54 -12.20 -8.03
C VAL A 275 -9.62 -12.81 -7.13
N SER A 276 -10.61 -13.48 -7.72
CA SER A 276 -11.70 -14.12 -6.97
C SER A 276 -11.24 -15.21 -5.97
N THR A 277 -10.03 -15.76 -6.12
CA THR A 277 -9.52 -16.83 -5.24
C THR A 277 -8.99 -16.27 -3.91
N ARG A 278 -8.56 -15.00 -3.88
CA ARG A 278 -7.93 -14.36 -2.71
C ARG A 278 -8.72 -13.17 -2.18
N THR A 279 -9.76 -12.74 -2.89
CA THR A 279 -10.68 -11.68 -2.49
C THR A 279 -11.92 -12.29 -1.86
N HIS A 280 -12.24 -11.88 -0.64
CA HIS A 280 -13.44 -12.36 0.04
C HIS A 280 -14.70 -11.88 -0.71
N PRO A 281 -15.76 -12.71 -0.90
CA PRO A 281 -16.94 -12.34 -1.69
C PRO A 281 -17.58 -11.00 -1.30
N LYS A 282 -17.69 -10.73 0.02
CA LYS A 282 -18.23 -9.45 0.53
C LYS A 282 -17.41 -8.22 0.16
N MET A 283 -16.14 -8.36 -0.27
CA MET A 283 -15.38 -7.21 -0.75
C MET A 283 -15.94 -6.69 -2.07
N PHE A 284 -16.45 -7.58 -2.94
CA PHE A 284 -17.01 -7.18 -4.23
C PHE A 284 -18.26 -6.30 -4.06
N ASP A 285 -19.04 -6.49 -2.99
CA ASP A 285 -20.17 -5.63 -2.63
C ASP A 285 -19.74 -4.16 -2.43
N TYR A 286 -18.60 -3.92 -1.75
CA TYR A 286 -18.07 -2.57 -1.55
C TYR A 286 -17.62 -1.90 -2.85
N PHE A 287 -17.16 -2.70 -3.82
CA PHE A 287 -16.77 -2.23 -5.15
C PHE A 287 -17.92 -2.25 -6.15
N GLN A 288 -19.13 -2.65 -5.73
CA GLN A 288 -20.34 -2.72 -6.57
C GLN A 288 -20.12 -3.54 -7.85
N THR A 289 -19.50 -4.70 -7.70
CA THR A 289 -19.17 -5.60 -8.82
C THR A 289 -19.47 -7.05 -8.45
N ASP A 290 -19.54 -7.93 -9.45
CA ASP A 290 -19.70 -9.37 -9.21
C ASP A 290 -18.33 -10.07 -9.14
N ALA A 291 -18.21 -11.11 -8.31
CA ALA A 291 -16.99 -11.94 -8.24
C ALA A 291 -16.74 -12.72 -9.54
N ASP A 292 -17.80 -13.07 -10.28
CA ASP A 292 -17.76 -13.82 -11.53
C ASP A 292 -16.96 -13.07 -12.61
N ASP A 293 -17.01 -11.73 -12.59
CA ASP A 293 -16.22 -10.87 -13.50
C ASP A 293 -14.71 -11.03 -13.32
N TYR A 294 -14.28 -11.63 -12.20
CA TYR A 294 -12.89 -11.74 -11.78
C TYR A 294 -12.34 -13.18 -11.77
N PHE A 295 -13.14 -14.17 -12.19
CA PHE A 295 -12.73 -15.59 -12.19
C PHE A 295 -11.49 -15.88 -13.04
N PHE A 296 -11.30 -15.13 -14.12
CA PHE A 296 -10.15 -15.27 -15.02
C PHE A 296 -9.20 -14.08 -14.98
N LEU A 297 -9.48 -13.08 -14.13
CA LEU A 297 -8.59 -11.95 -13.96
C LEU A 297 -7.49 -12.31 -12.98
N LYS A 298 -6.24 -12.29 -13.45
CA LYS A 298 -5.08 -12.55 -12.60
C LYS A 298 -4.85 -11.39 -11.64
N MET A 299 -4.48 -11.71 -10.40
CA MET A 299 -4.06 -10.70 -9.43
C MET A 299 -2.77 -10.04 -9.87
N VAL A 300 -2.62 -8.78 -9.49
CA VAL A 300 -1.36 -8.04 -9.62
C VAL A 300 -0.59 -8.16 -8.31
N ASP A 301 0.69 -8.49 -8.41
CA ASP A 301 1.66 -8.46 -7.33
C ASP A 301 1.95 -7.01 -6.95
N LEU A 302 1.79 -6.69 -5.67
CA LEU A 302 2.06 -5.36 -5.13
C LEU A 302 3.50 -5.18 -4.63
N ASP A 303 4.33 -6.22 -4.67
CA ASP A 303 5.71 -6.14 -4.19
C ASP A 303 6.58 -5.20 -5.03
N THR A 304 6.21 -4.96 -6.29
CA THR A 304 6.83 -3.96 -7.16
C THR A 304 5.80 -3.48 -8.17
N VAL A 305 5.47 -2.19 -8.18
CA VAL A 305 4.44 -1.62 -9.07
C VAL A 305 4.81 -0.20 -9.46
N LEU A 306 4.59 0.16 -10.73
CA LEU A 306 4.69 1.52 -11.20
C LEU A 306 3.33 2.20 -11.27
N PHE A 307 3.29 3.47 -10.86
CA PHE A 307 2.11 4.33 -10.96
C PHE A 307 2.47 5.65 -11.62
N GLU A 308 1.58 6.14 -12.49
CA GLU A 308 1.57 7.50 -13.02
C GLU A 308 0.47 8.31 -12.33
N ASP A 309 0.78 9.54 -11.95
CA ASP A 309 -0.17 10.49 -11.41
C ASP A 309 -1.06 11.05 -12.54
N THR A 310 -2.17 10.34 -12.78
CA THR A 310 -3.23 10.74 -13.71
C THR A 310 -4.56 10.74 -12.99
N ASP A 311 -5.54 11.50 -13.48
CA ASP A 311 -6.89 11.52 -12.91
C ASP A 311 -7.50 10.11 -12.91
N PHE A 312 -7.26 9.31 -13.94
CA PHE A 312 -7.70 7.92 -13.98
C PHE A 312 -7.12 7.10 -12.81
N VAL A 313 -5.81 7.16 -12.59
CA VAL A 313 -5.15 6.41 -11.50
C VAL A 313 -5.60 6.92 -10.14
N ALA A 314 -5.67 8.24 -9.96
CA ALA A 314 -6.09 8.83 -8.70
C ALA A 314 -7.54 8.48 -8.36
N GLU A 315 -8.47 8.67 -9.30
CA GLU A 315 -9.90 8.60 -9.04
C GLU A 315 -10.49 7.20 -9.18
N LYS A 316 -9.97 6.39 -10.11
CA LYS A 316 -10.54 5.06 -10.44
C LYS A 316 -9.77 3.90 -9.82
N ILE A 317 -8.54 4.12 -9.36
CA ILE A 317 -7.70 3.08 -8.77
C ILE A 317 -7.40 3.39 -7.31
N LEU A 318 -6.68 4.48 -7.04
CA LEU A 318 -6.21 4.80 -5.70
C LEU A 318 -7.33 5.19 -4.75
N LEU A 319 -8.30 5.99 -5.19
CA LEU A 319 -9.39 6.42 -4.32
C LEU A 319 -10.25 5.24 -3.82
N PRO A 320 -10.76 4.33 -4.68
CA PRO A 320 -11.48 3.14 -4.20
C PRO A 320 -10.61 2.25 -3.31
N TRP A 321 -9.33 2.07 -3.67
CA TRP A 321 -8.40 1.26 -2.88
C TRP A 321 -8.17 1.84 -1.48
N ILE A 322 -7.91 3.14 -1.38
CA ILE A 322 -7.72 3.85 -0.11
C ILE A 322 -9.00 3.84 0.72
N LYS A 323 -10.16 4.06 0.10
CA LYS A 323 -11.44 3.97 0.79
C LYS A 323 -11.62 2.59 1.45
N CYS A 324 -11.41 1.52 0.68
CA CYS A 324 -11.43 0.17 1.24
C CYS A 324 -10.38 0.01 2.34
N ALA A 325 -9.15 0.49 2.14
CA ALA A 325 -8.07 0.39 3.10
C ALA A 325 -8.37 1.06 4.45
N LEU A 326 -9.13 2.16 4.43
CA LEU A 326 -9.56 2.90 5.61
C LEU A 326 -10.85 2.34 6.25
N THR A 327 -11.51 1.39 5.60
CA THR A 327 -12.73 0.73 6.10
C THR A 327 -12.40 -0.71 6.48
N LEU A 328 -12.26 -1.01 7.78
CA LEU A 328 -11.89 -2.35 8.27
C LEU A 328 -12.78 -3.44 7.67
N GLU A 329 -14.09 -3.24 7.66
CA GLU A 329 -15.04 -4.20 7.10
C GLU A 329 -14.90 -4.45 5.60
N CYS A 330 -14.24 -3.57 4.86
CA CYS A 330 -13.91 -3.78 3.45
C CYS A 330 -12.64 -4.62 3.30
N LEU A 331 -11.58 -4.30 4.05
CA LEU A 331 -10.32 -5.07 4.01
C LEU A 331 -10.47 -6.47 4.61
N ASP A 332 -11.17 -6.59 5.73
CA ASP A 332 -11.42 -7.84 6.43
C ASP A 332 -12.91 -7.98 6.79
N PRO A 333 -13.75 -8.47 5.85
CA PRO A 333 -15.18 -8.59 6.08
C PRO A 333 -15.59 -9.66 7.12
N ILE A 334 -14.65 -10.40 7.73
CA ILE A 334 -14.94 -11.55 8.61
C ILE A 334 -14.79 -11.19 10.10
N GLU A 335 -13.89 -10.28 10.48
CA GLU A 335 -13.54 -10.05 11.89
C GLU A 335 -14.71 -9.66 12.81
N LEU A 336 -15.82 -9.12 12.29
CA LEU A 336 -17.04 -8.80 13.07
C LEU A 336 -17.93 -10.02 13.42
N THR A 337 -17.58 -11.24 13.02
CA THR A 337 -18.37 -12.46 13.33
C THR A 337 -17.82 -13.26 14.51
N ARG A 338 -16.79 -12.75 15.20
CA ARG A 338 -16.11 -13.44 16.32
C ARG A 338 -16.28 -12.77 17.70
N GLU A 339 -17.20 -11.82 17.83
CA GLU A 339 -17.62 -11.28 19.14
C GLU A 339 -18.85 -12.00 19.70
#